data_AF-A0AAW7XXL7-F1
#
_entry.id   AF-A0AAW7XXL7-F1
#
_cell.length_a   1.000
_cell.length_b   1.000
_cell.length_c   1.000
_cell.angle_alpha   90.00
_cell.angle_beta   90.00
_cell.angle_gamma   90.00
#
_symmetry.space_group_name_H-M   'P 1'
#
loop_
_entity.id
_entity.type
_entity.pdbx_description
1 polymer ?
#
loop_
_entity_poly.entity_id
_entity_poly.type
_entity_poly.pdbx_seq_one_letter_code
_entity_poly.pdbx_strand_id
1 'polypeptide(L)'
;MQESLSRSKDGRFFLGQNELCSNQWAWCAKEATQDSIPVTASEVLTELARTRPLQQLVVGIIGPRNASTAQIKAAEAIGSAFGALGLTVICGGRGGVMEAACKGAHGAGGLPIGILPGTDPQEANPYVAVPLTTGLNEVRNIIIVRAARVLVAVGNSPGTLTEVAYGLHFSKPVIGVAGAAQLEGVHQAADVAGAVEATLARLLIDLPKTKAD
;
A
#
# COMPACT_ATOMS: atom_id res chain seq x y z
N MET A 1 -2.59 19.89 -13.98
CA MET A 1 -1.93 20.28 -12.72
C MET A 1 -2.10 19.12 -11.77
N GLN A 2 -1.00 18.59 -11.23
CA GLN A 2 -1.06 17.53 -10.22
C GLN A 2 -1.55 18.19 -8.92
N GLU A 3 -2.72 17.78 -8.42
CA GLU A 3 -3.28 18.35 -7.20
C GLU A 3 -2.33 18.04 -6.02
N SER A 4 -2.02 19.06 -5.22
CA SER A 4 -1.13 18.93 -4.07
C SER A 4 -1.92 18.76 -2.78
N LEU A 5 -1.37 18.00 -1.84
CA LEU A 5 -1.89 17.87 -0.49
C LEU A 5 -1.57 19.12 0.33
N SER A 6 -2.54 19.61 1.08
CA SER A 6 -2.34 20.71 2.04
C SER A 6 -3.13 20.51 3.32
N ARG A 7 -2.73 21.23 4.37
CA ARG A 7 -3.38 21.25 5.69
C ARG A 7 -3.75 22.67 6.08
N SER A 8 -4.99 22.90 6.49
CA SER A 8 -5.46 24.18 7.03
C SER A 8 -5.03 24.39 8.49
N LYS A 9 -5.16 25.62 9.00
CA LYS A 9 -4.84 25.97 10.40
C LYS A 9 -5.62 25.16 11.44
N ASP A 10 -6.82 24.73 11.12
CA ASP A 10 -7.69 23.90 11.98
C ASP A 10 -7.47 22.39 11.78
N GLY A 11 -6.42 21.97 11.07
CA GLY A 11 -6.01 20.58 10.94
C GLY A 11 -6.76 19.77 9.89
N ARG A 12 -7.56 20.41 9.01
CA ARG A 12 -8.25 19.72 7.91
C ARG A 12 -7.32 19.53 6.73
N PHE A 13 -7.46 18.40 6.04
CA PHE A 13 -6.64 18.02 4.90
C PHE A 13 -7.36 18.27 3.58
N PHE A 14 -6.62 18.72 2.58
CA PHE A 14 -7.14 19.05 1.27
C PHE A 14 -6.31 18.41 0.15
N LEU A 15 -6.99 18.08 -0.95
CA LEU A 15 -6.40 17.77 -2.26
C LEU A 15 -6.98 18.75 -3.28
N GLY A 16 -6.20 19.77 -3.63
CA GLY A 16 -6.69 20.90 -4.42
C GLY A 16 -7.85 21.62 -3.71
N GLN A 17 -9.05 21.60 -4.31
CA GLN A 17 -10.27 22.22 -3.76
C GLN A 17 -11.21 21.19 -3.10
N ASN A 18 -10.69 20.09 -2.58
CA ASN A 18 -11.51 19.08 -1.94
C ASN A 18 -10.96 18.76 -0.55
N GLU A 19 -11.82 18.76 0.46
CA GLU A 19 -11.49 18.41 1.84
C GLU A 19 -11.65 16.90 2.05
N LEU A 20 -10.79 16.27 2.84
CA LEU A 20 -10.97 14.86 3.21
C LEU A 20 -12.24 14.71 4.06
N CYS A 21 -13.18 13.87 3.61
CA CYS A 21 -14.44 13.66 4.33
C CYS A 21 -14.18 13.02 5.72
N SER A 22 -14.91 13.46 6.74
CA SER A 22 -14.69 13.03 8.14
C SER A 22 -15.06 11.56 8.39
N ASN A 23 -16.06 11.04 7.69
CA ASN A 23 -16.63 9.69 7.89
C ASN A 23 -16.35 8.72 6.73
N GLN A 24 -15.69 9.17 5.66
CA GLN A 24 -15.43 8.38 4.46
C GLN A 24 -14.00 8.55 3.96
N TRP A 25 -13.47 7.54 3.29
CA TRP A 25 -12.20 7.67 2.55
C TRP A 25 -12.51 8.24 1.16
N ALA A 26 -12.85 9.53 1.14
CA ALA A 26 -13.27 10.27 -0.04
C ALA A 26 -12.89 11.75 0.11
N TRP A 27 -12.81 12.46 -1.01
CA TRP A 27 -12.64 13.90 -1.07
C TRP A 27 -13.99 14.58 -1.31
N CYS A 28 -14.38 15.48 -0.42
CA CYS A 28 -15.63 16.24 -0.45
C CYS A 28 -15.36 17.63 -1.05
N ALA A 29 -16.11 18.01 -2.07
CA ALA A 29 -15.96 19.33 -2.71
C ALA A 29 -16.18 20.45 -1.68
N LYS A 30 -15.20 21.35 -1.50
CA LYS A 30 -15.30 22.46 -0.56
C LYS A 30 -14.40 23.60 -0.99
N GLU A 31 -14.80 24.86 -0.76
CA GLU A 31 -13.91 25.98 -1.07
C GLU A 31 -12.60 25.85 -0.27
N ALA A 32 -11.48 25.79 -0.99
CA ALA A 32 -10.16 25.70 -0.39
C ALA A 32 -9.93 26.92 0.51
N THR A 33 -9.58 26.69 1.77
CA THR A 33 -9.20 27.79 2.66
C THR A 33 -7.90 28.43 2.17
N GLN A 34 -7.87 29.76 2.03
CA GLN A 34 -6.68 30.51 1.57
C GLN A 34 -5.46 30.33 2.49
N ASP A 35 -5.65 29.86 3.72
CA ASP A 35 -4.63 29.62 4.74
C ASP A 35 -4.28 28.13 4.92
N SER A 36 -3.80 27.46 3.87
CA SER A 36 -3.29 26.08 3.96
C SER A 36 -1.80 25.97 3.65
N ILE A 37 -1.11 25.05 4.32
CA ILE A 37 0.31 24.75 4.10
C ILE A 37 0.48 23.42 3.37
N PRO A 38 1.45 23.28 2.45
CA PRO A 38 1.77 22.00 1.82
C PRO A 38 2.17 20.94 2.86
N VAL A 39 1.73 19.70 2.66
CA VAL A 39 2.10 18.55 3.49
C VAL A 39 2.36 17.31 2.63
N THR A 40 3.15 16.38 3.14
CA THR A 40 3.42 15.06 2.55
C THR A 40 2.31 14.07 2.86
N ALA A 41 2.19 12.99 2.09
CA ALA A 41 1.21 11.94 2.37
C ALA A 41 1.52 11.20 3.67
N SER A 42 2.81 11.02 3.98
CA SER A 42 3.27 10.48 5.27
C SER A 42 2.78 11.33 6.45
N GLU A 43 2.88 12.66 6.39
CA GLU A 43 2.39 13.54 7.45
C GLU A 43 0.87 13.44 7.63
N VAL A 44 0.12 13.45 6.53
CA VAL A 44 -1.34 13.31 6.53
C VAL A 44 -1.77 12.02 7.23
N LEU A 45 -1.23 10.87 6.79
CA LEU A 45 -1.64 9.58 7.34
C LEU A 45 -1.14 9.35 8.77
N THR A 46 0.03 9.89 9.13
CA THR A 46 0.53 9.83 10.52
C THR A 46 -0.39 10.59 11.48
N GLU A 47 -0.90 11.74 11.06
CA GLU A 47 -1.84 12.53 11.86
C GLU A 47 -3.22 11.85 11.93
N LEU A 48 -3.74 11.37 10.80
CA LEU A 48 -5.01 10.65 10.74
C LEU A 48 -5.00 9.34 11.55
N ALA A 49 -3.87 8.62 11.62
CA ALA A 49 -3.75 7.39 12.39
C ALA A 49 -4.03 7.59 13.90
N ARG A 50 -3.94 8.82 14.41
CA ARG A 50 -4.21 9.14 15.83
C ARG A 50 -5.71 9.22 16.15
N THR A 51 -6.53 9.47 15.15
CA THR A 51 -7.97 9.75 15.32
C THR A 51 -8.85 8.82 14.51
N ARG A 52 -8.29 8.11 13.52
CA ARG A 52 -9.02 7.24 12.61
C ARG A 52 -8.28 5.93 12.32
N PRO A 53 -8.97 4.77 12.39
CA PRO A 53 -8.41 3.49 11.95
C PRO A 53 -8.07 3.50 10.45
N LEU A 54 -6.84 3.13 10.09
CA LEU A 54 -6.36 3.11 8.70
C LEU A 54 -6.47 1.73 8.03
N GLN A 55 -7.03 0.71 8.70
CA GLN A 55 -7.09 -0.67 8.19
C GLN A 55 -7.89 -0.82 6.89
N GLN A 56 -8.77 0.13 6.56
CA GLN A 56 -9.50 0.16 5.29
C GLN A 56 -8.61 0.56 4.10
N LEU A 57 -7.44 1.14 4.36
CA LEU A 57 -6.43 1.44 3.35
C LEU A 57 -5.51 0.22 3.21
N VAL A 58 -5.89 -0.68 2.31
CA VAL A 58 -5.16 -1.93 2.05
C VAL A 58 -4.05 -1.70 1.03
N VAL A 59 -2.81 -2.09 1.37
CA VAL A 59 -1.64 -2.04 0.50
C VAL A 59 -1.13 -3.45 0.21
N GLY A 60 -0.85 -3.74 -1.06
CA GLY A 60 -0.33 -5.04 -1.46
C GLY A 60 1.18 -5.01 -1.61
N ILE A 61 1.91 -5.96 -1.01
CA ILE A 61 3.36 -6.11 -1.23
C ILE A 61 3.62 -7.43 -1.96
N ILE A 62 4.24 -7.33 -3.13
CA ILE A 62 4.52 -8.45 -4.03
C ILE A 62 6.03 -8.53 -4.34
N GLY A 63 6.54 -9.74 -4.57
CA GLY A 63 7.95 -9.96 -4.87
C GLY A 63 8.38 -11.43 -4.90
N PRO A 64 9.64 -11.72 -5.23
CA PRO A 64 10.16 -13.07 -5.35
C PRO A 64 10.21 -13.83 -4.03
N ARG A 65 10.05 -15.16 -4.12
CA ARG A 65 10.43 -16.10 -3.04
C ARG A 65 11.94 -16.13 -2.82
N ASN A 66 12.71 -16.19 -3.90
CA ASN A 66 14.17 -16.16 -3.86
C ASN A 66 14.62 -14.70 -4.02
N ALA A 67 14.73 -14.01 -2.89
CA ALA A 67 15.03 -12.58 -2.84
C ALA A 67 16.47 -12.32 -2.41
N SER A 68 17.08 -11.26 -2.93
CA SER A 68 18.39 -10.80 -2.47
C SER A 68 18.30 -10.17 -1.08
N THR A 69 19.42 -10.07 -0.37
CA THR A 69 19.49 -9.38 0.94
C THR A 69 18.97 -7.94 0.86
N ALA A 70 19.23 -7.24 -0.25
CA ALA A 70 18.73 -5.88 -0.46
C ALA A 70 17.19 -5.85 -0.60
N GLN A 71 16.60 -6.81 -1.32
CA GLN A 71 15.15 -6.94 -1.47
C GLN A 71 14.47 -7.31 -0.14
N ILE A 72 15.06 -8.21 0.64
CA ILE A 72 14.56 -8.57 1.97
C ILE A 72 14.56 -7.34 2.89
N LYS A 73 15.67 -6.60 2.96
CA LYS A 73 15.76 -5.37 3.78
C LYS A 73 14.76 -4.30 3.33
N ALA A 74 14.60 -4.11 2.02
CA ALA A 74 13.64 -3.16 1.48
C ALA A 74 12.20 -3.57 1.84
N ALA A 75 11.84 -4.84 1.65
CA ALA A 75 10.51 -5.35 1.97
C ALA A 75 10.17 -5.23 3.47
N GLU A 76 11.12 -5.56 4.36
CA GLU A 76 10.94 -5.42 5.80
C GLU A 76 10.76 -3.95 6.21
N ALA A 77 11.56 -3.04 5.67
CA ALA A 77 11.42 -1.61 5.96
C ALA A 77 10.09 -1.03 5.45
N ILE A 78 9.67 -1.40 4.24
CA ILE A 78 8.38 -0.98 3.66
C ILE A 78 7.22 -1.55 4.50
N GLY A 79 7.27 -2.83 4.85
CA GLY A 79 6.29 -3.47 5.71
C GLY A 79 6.18 -2.76 7.07
N SER A 80 7.32 -2.46 7.70
CA SER A 80 7.37 -1.73 8.97
C SER A 80 6.77 -0.33 8.87
N ALA A 81 7.05 0.42 7.79
CA ALA A 81 6.49 1.75 7.60
C ALA A 81 4.96 1.72 7.50
N PHE A 82 4.41 0.76 6.74
CA PHE A 82 2.95 0.63 6.62
C PHE A 82 2.29 0.10 7.89
N GLY A 83 2.94 -0.86 8.57
CA GLY A 83 2.46 -1.40 9.84
C GLY A 83 2.40 -0.35 10.94
N ALA A 84 3.41 0.53 11.03
CA ALA A 84 3.46 1.61 12.01
C ALA A 84 2.33 2.64 11.85
N LEU A 85 1.79 2.79 10.63
CA LEU A 85 0.62 3.63 10.35
C LEU A 85 -0.71 2.92 10.61
N GLY A 86 -0.71 1.62 10.89
CA GLY A 86 -1.93 0.81 11.03
C GLY A 86 -2.61 0.48 9.70
N LEU A 87 -1.87 0.55 8.59
CA LEU A 87 -2.36 0.10 7.28
C LEU A 87 -2.46 -1.43 7.24
N THR A 88 -3.43 -1.95 6.48
CA THR A 88 -3.52 -3.39 6.23
C THR A 88 -2.55 -3.77 5.11
N VAL A 89 -1.61 -4.66 5.41
CA VAL A 89 -0.67 -5.21 4.42
C VAL A 89 -1.20 -6.54 3.91
N ILE A 90 -1.45 -6.66 2.61
CA ILE A 90 -1.83 -7.92 1.97
C ILE A 90 -0.67 -8.44 1.11
N CYS A 91 -0.36 -9.73 1.23
CA CYS A 91 0.67 -10.36 0.42
C CYS A 91 0.35 -11.84 0.22
N GLY A 92 1.29 -12.61 -0.32
CA GLY A 92 1.11 -14.05 -0.50
C GLY A 92 1.45 -14.97 0.63
N GLY A 93 1.85 -14.42 1.77
CA GLY A 93 1.95 -15.16 3.02
C GLY A 93 3.03 -16.24 3.06
N ARG A 94 3.81 -16.47 2.01
CA ARG A 94 4.94 -17.42 1.98
C ARG A 94 6.28 -16.69 2.14
N GLY A 95 7.40 -17.41 1.99
CA GLY A 95 8.77 -16.89 2.19
C GLY A 95 9.23 -15.80 1.20
N GLY A 96 10.43 -15.27 1.45
CA GLY A 96 11.09 -14.28 0.59
C GLY A 96 10.66 -12.84 0.88
N VAL A 97 10.41 -12.04 -0.16
CA VAL A 97 9.93 -10.65 0.00
C VAL A 97 8.68 -10.57 0.88
N MET A 98 7.74 -11.48 0.70
CA MET A 98 6.45 -11.43 1.39
C MET A 98 6.61 -11.71 2.89
N GLU A 99 7.47 -12.65 3.28
CA GLU A 99 7.80 -12.92 4.68
C GLU A 99 8.50 -11.74 5.34
N ALA A 100 9.47 -11.12 4.65
CA ALA A 100 10.14 -9.92 5.15
C ALA A 100 9.17 -8.76 5.35
N ALA A 101 8.26 -8.54 4.40
CA ALA A 101 7.20 -7.54 4.50
C ALA A 101 6.24 -7.83 5.67
N CYS A 102 5.81 -9.08 5.84
CA CYS A 102 4.99 -9.48 6.99
C CYS A 102 5.73 -9.25 8.30
N LYS A 103 7.01 -9.61 8.38
CA LYS A 103 7.86 -9.40 9.57
C LYS A 103 7.93 -7.94 9.96
N GLY A 104 8.21 -7.05 9.01
CA GLY A 104 8.25 -5.62 9.24
C GLY A 104 6.90 -5.08 9.72
N ALA A 105 5.82 -5.41 9.00
CA ALA A 105 4.48 -4.95 9.33
C ALA A 105 4.02 -5.45 10.71
N HIS A 106 4.20 -6.74 11.00
CA HIS A 106 3.87 -7.35 12.28
C HIS A 106 4.68 -6.72 13.43
N GLY A 107 6.00 -6.57 13.26
CA GLY A 107 6.88 -5.98 14.27
C GLY A 107 6.54 -4.53 14.60
N ALA A 108 5.90 -3.80 13.68
CA ALA A 108 5.42 -2.45 13.89
C ALA A 108 3.97 -2.37 14.42
N GLY A 109 3.34 -3.50 14.77
CA GLY A 109 1.96 -3.55 15.26
C GLY A 109 0.88 -3.56 14.17
N GLY A 110 1.27 -3.76 12.91
CA GLY A 110 0.35 -3.83 11.77
C GLY A 110 -0.36 -5.18 11.62
N LEU A 111 -1.26 -5.27 10.63
CA LEU A 111 -2.08 -6.46 10.34
C LEU A 111 -1.71 -7.07 8.97
N PRO A 112 -0.67 -7.90 8.88
CA PRO A 112 -0.33 -8.61 7.66
C PRO A 112 -1.29 -9.77 7.39
N ILE A 113 -1.93 -9.74 6.22
CA ILE A 113 -2.85 -10.75 5.70
C ILE A 113 -2.16 -11.54 4.58
N GLY A 114 -2.06 -12.86 4.76
CA GLY A 114 -1.45 -13.76 3.78
C GLY A 114 -2.51 -14.46 2.95
N ILE A 115 -2.59 -14.18 1.65
CA ILE A 115 -3.45 -14.92 0.71
C ILE A 115 -2.68 -16.14 0.24
N LEU A 116 -3.01 -17.29 0.81
CA LEU A 116 -2.30 -18.55 0.60
C LEU A 116 -2.90 -19.33 -0.59
N PRO A 117 -2.05 -19.98 -1.40
CA PRO A 117 -2.50 -20.75 -2.57
C PRO A 117 -3.13 -22.09 -2.19
N GLY A 118 -2.73 -22.70 -1.07
CA GLY A 118 -3.23 -23.98 -0.60
C GLY A 118 -4.44 -23.87 0.32
N THR A 119 -4.71 -24.96 1.05
CA THR A 119 -5.84 -25.10 1.97
C THR A 119 -5.42 -25.20 3.44
N ASP A 120 -4.11 -25.27 3.71
CA ASP A 120 -3.57 -25.35 5.06
C ASP A 120 -3.06 -23.98 5.52
N PRO A 121 -3.62 -23.39 6.61
CA PRO A 121 -3.14 -22.11 7.13
C PRO A 121 -1.70 -22.18 7.66
N GLN A 122 -1.16 -23.38 7.95
CA GLN A 122 0.23 -23.55 8.37
C GLN A 122 1.25 -23.29 7.25
N GLU A 123 0.79 -23.15 6.00
CA GLU A 123 1.65 -22.72 4.89
C GLU A 123 2.08 -21.25 4.99
N ALA A 124 1.46 -20.47 5.89
CA ALA A 124 1.85 -19.10 6.15
C ALA A 124 3.21 -18.99 6.84
N ASN A 125 3.95 -17.94 6.51
CA ASN A 125 5.12 -17.54 7.27
C ASN A 125 4.71 -17.09 8.69
N PRO A 126 5.61 -17.16 9.69
CA PRO A 126 5.28 -16.92 11.10
C PRO A 126 4.76 -15.52 11.43
N TYR A 127 4.95 -14.55 10.53
CA TYR A 127 4.58 -13.15 10.75
C TYR A 127 3.23 -12.78 10.15
N VAL A 128 2.56 -13.70 9.44
CA VAL A 128 1.19 -13.48 8.97
C VAL A 128 0.25 -13.49 10.17
N ALA A 129 -0.53 -12.42 10.33
CA ALA A 129 -1.53 -12.33 11.39
C ALA A 129 -2.84 -13.04 10.99
N VAL A 130 -3.21 -12.95 9.71
CA VAL A 130 -4.43 -13.58 9.18
C VAL A 130 -4.07 -14.43 7.95
N PRO A 131 -3.93 -15.77 8.10
CA PRO A 131 -3.74 -16.67 6.98
C PRO A 131 -5.09 -16.96 6.30
N LEU A 132 -5.24 -16.54 5.04
CA LEU A 132 -6.42 -16.78 4.22
C LEU A 132 -6.10 -17.83 3.15
N THR A 133 -6.49 -19.07 3.40
CA THR A 133 -6.33 -20.20 2.48
C THR A 133 -7.36 -20.17 1.37
N THR A 134 -6.91 -20.20 0.12
CA THR A 134 -7.81 -20.07 -1.05
C THR A 134 -8.04 -21.37 -1.82
N GLY A 135 -7.07 -22.30 -1.81
CA GLY A 135 -7.09 -23.48 -2.69
C GLY A 135 -6.99 -23.15 -4.18
N LEU A 136 -6.62 -21.92 -4.55
CA LEU A 136 -6.63 -21.42 -5.92
C LEU A 136 -5.26 -21.46 -6.61
N ASN A 137 -4.22 -22.00 -5.95
CA ASN A 137 -2.86 -21.99 -6.47
C ASN A 137 -2.45 -20.57 -6.95
N GLU A 138 -1.87 -20.40 -8.13
CA GLU A 138 -1.42 -19.11 -8.64
C GLU A 138 -2.58 -18.14 -8.95
N VAL A 139 -3.81 -18.64 -9.15
CA VAL A 139 -4.97 -17.78 -9.47
C VAL A 139 -5.24 -16.79 -8.33
N ARG A 140 -4.93 -17.14 -7.08
CA ARG A 140 -5.05 -16.25 -5.92
C ARG A 140 -4.25 -14.94 -6.04
N ASN A 141 -3.25 -14.86 -6.91
CA ASN A 141 -2.49 -13.63 -7.18
C ASN A 141 -3.44 -12.47 -7.55
N ILE A 142 -4.50 -12.76 -8.31
CA ILE A 142 -5.49 -11.75 -8.70
C ILE A 142 -6.25 -11.17 -7.50
N ILE A 143 -6.45 -11.96 -6.44
CA ILE A 143 -7.16 -11.55 -5.23
C ILE A 143 -6.35 -10.49 -4.50
N ILE A 144 -5.02 -10.69 -4.37
CA ILE A 144 -4.11 -9.69 -3.78
C ILE A 144 -4.21 -8.38 -4.55
N VAL A 145 -4.08 -8.44 -5.87
CA VAL A 145 -4.12 -7.28 -6.76
C VAL A 145 -5.44 -6.52 -6.63
N ARG A 146 -6.57 -7.23 -6.59
CA ARG A 146 -7.90 -6.62 -6.50
C ARG A 146 -8.17 -6.00 -5.13
N ALA A 147 -7.78 -6.69 -4.06
CA ALA A 147 -7.98 -6.25 -2.69
C ALA A 147 -7.11 -5.04 -2.33
N ALA A 148 -5.90 -4.95 -2.88
CA ALA A 148 -5.02 -3.80 -2.66
C ALA A 148 -5.53 -2.53 -3.35
N ARG A 149 -5.42 -1.38 -2.67
CA ARG A 149 -5.59 -0.06 -3.31
C ARG A 149 -4.36 0.30 -4.14
N VAL A 150 -3.17 -0.03 -3.64
CA VAL A 150 -1.88 0.22 -4.28
C VAL A 150 -1.00 -1.03 -4.12
N LEU A 151 -0.23 -1.37 -5.15
CA LEU A 151 0.75 -2.44 -5.12
C LEU A 151 2.17 -1.91 -5.00
N VAL A 152 2.98 -2.55 -4.18
CA VAL A 152 4.42 -2.32 -4.09
C VAL A 152 5.13 -3.60 -4.55
N ALA A 153 5.79 -3.51 -5.70
CA ALA A 153 6.61 -4.57 -6.26
C ALA A 153 8.06 -4.39 -5.80
N VAL A 154 8.54 -5.32 -4.97
CA VAL A 154 9.93 -5.36 -4.51
C VAL A 154 10.66 -6.44 -5.31
N GLY A 155 11.61 -6.04 -6.15
CA GLY A 155 12.29 -6.96 -7.05
C GLY A 155 11.39 -7.51 -8.15
N ASN A 156 11.89 -8.51 -8.89
CA ASN A 156 11.22 -9.07 -10.04
C ASN A 156 11.31 -10.60 -10.06
N SER A 157 10.25 -11.25 -10.53
CA SER A 157 10.16 -12.67 -10.84
C SER A 157 8.99 -12.91 -11.79
N PRO A 158 8.88 -14.07 -12.46
CA PRO A 158 7.72 -14.37 -13.30
C PRO A 158 6.38 -14.19 -12.57
N GLY A 159 6.27 -14.68 -11.33
CA GLY A 159 5.04 -14.52 -10.53
C GLY A 159 4.75 -13.06 -10.15
N THR A 160 5.78 -12.32 -9.74
CA THR A 160 5.66 -10.88 -9.43
C THR A 160 5.26 -10.08 -10.68
N LEU A 161 5.82 -10.43 -11.84
CA LEU A 161 5.50 -9.77 -13.11
C LEU A 161 4.03 -9.98 -13.50
N THR A 162 3.47 -11.17 -13.24
CA THR A 162 2.03 -11.43 -13.43
C THR A 162 1.17 -10.55 -12.52
N GLU A 163 1.53 -10.40 -11.24
CA GLU A 163 0.82 -9.52 -10.30
C GLU A 163 0.92 -8.04 -10.72
N VAL A 164 2.09 -7.59 -11.19
CA VAL A 164 2.28 -6.25 -11.77
C VAL A 164 1.40 -6.06 -13.00
N ALA A 165 1.39 -7.00 -13.93
CA ALA A 165 0.58 -6.94 -15.14
C ALA A 165 -0.93 -6.87 -14.81
N TYR A 166 -1.41 -7.66 -13.85
CA TYR A 166 -2.79 -7.54 -13.36
C TYR A 166 -3.06 -6.18 -12.72
N GLY A 167 -2.13 -5.65 -11.94
CA GLY A 167 -2.24 -4.31 -11.35
C GLY A 167 -2.48 -3.25 -12.41
N LEU A 168 -1.63 -3.22 -13.43
CA LEU A 168 -1.76 -2.30 -14.56
C LEU A 168 -3.09 -2.51 -15.31
N HIS A 169 -3.46 -3.77 -15.59
CA HIS A 169 -4.70 -4.11 -16.27
C HIS A 169 -5.95 -3.61 -15.52
N PHE A 170 -5.94 -3.61 -14.18
CA PHE A 170 -7.04 -3.11 -13.36
C PHE A 170 -6.88 -1.65 -12.94
N SER A 171 -5.96 -0.91 -13.58
CA SER A 171 -5.66 0.49 -13.25
C SER A 171 -5.32 0.72 -11.78
N LYS A 172 -4.70 -0.28 -11.13
CA LYS A 172 -4.14 -0.15 -9.79
C LYS A 172 -2.78 0.52 -9.90
N PRO A 173 -2.48 1.54 -9.07
CA PRO A 173 -1.13 2.07 -9.00
C PRO A 173 -0.14 0.99 -8.57
N VAL A 174 0.98 0.87 -9.30
CA VAL A 174 2.06 -0.06 -9.00
C VAL A 174 3.34 0.75 -8.76
N ILE A 175 3.92 0.59 -7.58
CA ILE A 175 5.19 1.20 -7.18
C ILE A 175 6.28 0.12 -7.24
N GLY A 176 7.28 0.29 -8.10
CA GLY A 176 8.42 -0.60 -8.24
C GLY A 176 9.62 -0.13 -7.42
N VAL A 177 10.31 -1.03 -6.74
CA VAL A 177 11.54 -0.74 -5.98
C VAL A 177 12.47 -1.95 -5.92
N ALA A 178 13.76 -1.72 -5.65
CA ALA A 178 14.76 -2.78 -5.43
C ALA A 178 14.86 -3.82 -6.57
N GLY A 179 14.86 -3.34 -7.82
CA GLY A 179 14.97 -4.18 -9.02
C GLY A 179 13.64 -4.71 -9.54
N ALA A 180 12.55 -3.97 -9.32
CA ALA A 180 11.25 -4.27 -9.92
C ALA A 180 11.28 -4.16 -11.46
N ALA A 181 10.33 -4.84 -12.11
CA ALA A 181 10.21 -4.83 -13.56
C ALA A 181 10.00 -3.41 -14.11
N GLN A 182 10.73 -3.08 -15.17
CA GLN A 182 10.61 -1.82 -15.89
C GLN A 182 9.51 -1.96 -16.95
N LEU A 183 8.29 -1.56 -16.60
CA LEU A 183 7.12 -1.58 -17.48
C LEU A 183 6.45 -0.21 -17.49
N GLU A 184 5.84 0.14 -18.61
CA GLU A 184 5.00 1.34 -18.72
C GLU A 184 3.86 1.28 -17.68
N GLY A 185 3.63 2.41 -16.99
CA GLY A 185 2.64 2.52 -15.92
C GLY A 185 3.13 2.12 -14.53
N VAL A 186 4.31 1.49 -14.39
CA VAL A 186 4.93 1.26 -13.08
C VAL A 186 5.70 2.51 -12.65
N HIS A 187 5.38 3.05 -11.47
CA HIS A 187 6.15 4.14 -10.86
C HIS A 187 7.40 3.57 -10.19
N GLN A 188 8.58 3.86 -10.75
CA GLN A 188 9.85 3.39 -10.17
C GLN A 188 10.32 4.34 -9.07
N ALA A 189 10.32 3.84 -7.84
CA ALA A 189 10.90 4.55 -6.71
C ALA A 189 12.42 4.34 -6.68
N ALA A 190 13.15 5.41 -6.38
CA ALA A 190 14.61 5.36 -6.28
C ALA A 190 15.09 4.54 -5.08
N ASP A 191 14.33 4.58 -3.98
CA ASP A 191 14.65 3.92 -2.72
C ASP A 191 13.38 3.54 -1.93
N VAL A 192 13.59 2.99 -0.73
CA VAL A 192 12.51 2.58 0.18
C VAL A 192 11.65 3.77 0.61
N ALA A 193 12.25 4.92 0.91
CA ALA A 193 11.52 6.08 1.39
C ALA A 193 10.60 6.64 0.29
N GLY A 194 11.11 6.74 -0.94
CA GLY A 194 10.33 7.11 -2.11
C GLY A 194 9.22 6.11 -2.43
N ALA A 195 9.45 4.81 -2.23
CA ALA A 195 8.42 3.80 -2.44
C ALA A 195 7.28 3.91 -1.43
N VAL A 196 7.61 4.15 -0.15
CA VAL A 196 6.64 4.39 0.91
C VAL A 196 5.84 5.66 0.57
N GLU A 197 6.50 6.80 0.36
CA GLU A 197 5.81 8.08 0.12
C GLU A 197 4.93 8.02 -1.14
N ALA A 198 5.42 7.44 -2.24
CA ALA A 198 4.62 7.28 -3.45
C ALA A 198 3.38 6.40 -3.22
N THR A 199 3.51 5.35 -2.40
CA THR A 199 2.38 4.48 -2.02
C THR A 199 1.35 5.25 -1.22
N LEU A 200 1.78 5.97 -0.18
CA LEU A 200 0.90 6.76 0.69
C LEU A 200 0.21 7.88 -0.09
N ALA A 201 0.93 8.53 -1.00
CA ALA A 201 0.37 9.55 -1.88
C ALA A 201 -0.75 8.97 -2.75
N ARG A 202 -0.59 7.76 -3.29
CA ARG A 202 -1.65 7.10 -4.07
C ARG A 202 -2.85 6.64 -3.24
N LEU A 203 -2.65 6.25 -1.99
CA LEU A 203 -3.77 5.98 -1.08
C LEU A 203 -4.68 7.20 -0.90
N LEU A 204 -4.12 8.41 -0.94
CA LEU A 204 -4.83 9.67 -0.77
C LEU A 204 -5.34 10.24 -2.10
N ILE A 205 -4.49 10.37 -3.11
CA ILE A 205 -4.82 11.02 -4.39
C ILE A 205 -5.93 10.26 -5.13
N ASP A 206 -5.94 8.94 -5.04
CA ASP A 206 -6.90 8.09 -5.75
C ASP A 206 -8.17 7.81 -4.93
N LEU A 207 -8.40 8.54 -3.83
CA LEU A 207 -9.69 8.49 -3.15
C LEU A 207 -10.79 9.09 -4.07
N PRO A 208 -12.01 8.53 -4.05
CA PRO A 208 -13.11 9.06 -4.84
C PRO A 208 -13.43 10.50 -4.46
N LYS A 209 -13.77 11.31 -5.46
CA LYS A 209 -14.32 12.66 -5.26
C LYS A 209 -15.85 12.56 -5.20
N THR A 210 -16.44 13.14 -4.17
CA THR A 210 -17.88 13.12 -3.90
C THR A 210 -18.40 14.54 -3.83
N LYS A 211 -19.69 14.74 -4.18
CA LYS A 211 -20.35 16.03 -3.95
C LYS A 211 -20.50 16.22 -2.44
N ALA A 212 -20.36 17.45 -1.96
CA ALA A 212 -20.73 17.76 -0.59
C ALA A 212 -22.21 17.42 -0.37
N ASP A 213 -22.52 16.80 0.78
CA ASP A 213 -23.89 16.56 1.23
C ASP A 213 -24.68 17.87 1.36
#